data_AF-A0A8I0H2K3-F1
#
_entry.id   AF-A0A8I0H2K3-F1
#
_cell.length_a   1.000
_cell.length_b   1.000
_cell.length_c   1.000
_cell.angle_alpha   90.00
_cell.angle_beta   90.00
_cell.angle_gamma   90.00
#
_symmetry.space_group_name_H-M   'P 1'
#
loop_
_entity.id
_entity.type
_entity.pdbx_description
1 polymer ?
#
loop_
_entity_poly.entity_id
_entity_poly.type
_entity_poly.pdbx_seq_one_letter_code
_entity_poly.pdbx_strand_id
1 'polypeptide(L)' 'ATATGSLPAEVTKIGVTTMKRQSSMLKVFTLSSPDDSYDENFLSNYLNINIKPRIQRIQGVGEFFALGGDYAMRIWMKPD' A
#
# COMPACT_ATOMS: atom_id res chain seq x y z
N ALA A 1 11.69 -0.26 -26.22
CA ALA A 1 11.24 -1.25 -25.22
C ALA A 1 11.99 -2.56 -25.49
N THR A 2 13.16 -2.73 -24.91
CA THR A 2 14.03 -3.89 -25.14
C THR A 2 14.81 -4.18 -23.86
N ALA A 3 14.15 -4.83 -22.90
CA ALA A 3 14.80 -5.36 -21.69
C ALA A 3 13.95 -6.40 -20.93
N THR A 4 13.00 -7.08 -21.59
CA THR A 4 12.20 -8.15 -20.96
C THR A 4 12.81 -9.54 -21.13
N GLY A 5 13.84 -9.70 -21.99
CA GLY A 5 14.46 -10.99 -22.28
C GLY A 5 15.50 -11.49 -21.28
N SER A 6 15.93 -10.66 -20.32
CA SER A 6 17.01 -11.00 -19.36
C SER A 6 16.52 -11.17 -17.92
N LEU A 7 15.20 -11.22 -17.70
CA LEU A 7 14.62 -11.34 -16.37
C LEU A 7 14.31 -12.81 -16.06
N PRO A 8 14.78 -13.36 -14.91
CA PRO A 8 14.39 -14.69 -14.44
C PRO A 8 12.86 -14.82 -14.36
N ALA A 9 12.33 -16.03 -14.58
CA ALA A 9 10.89 -16.31 -14.67
C ALA A 9 10.06 -15.85 -13.44
N GLU A 10 10.68 -15.71 -12.26
CA GLU A 10 10.08 -15.11 -11.07
C GLU A 10 9.66 -13.64 -11.28
N VAL A 11 10.45 -12.86 -12.02
CA VAL A 11 10.28 -11.40 -12.13
C VAL A 11 9.22 -11.05 -13.19
N THR A 12 9.03 -11.90 -14.20
CA THR A 12 7.92 -11.76 -15.17
C THR A 12 6.56 -12.11 -14.55
N LYS A 13 6.50 -12.92 -13.48
CA LYS A 13 5.24 -13.18 -12.75
C LYS A 13 4.76 -12.00 -11.90
N ILE A 14 5.67 -11.14 -11.43
CA ILE A 14 5.35 -10.01 -10.54
C ILE A 14 4.82 -8.80 -11.34
N GLY A 15 5.14 -8.72 -12.64
CA GLY A 15 4.73 -7.61 -13.50
C GLY A 15 5.61 -6.37 -13.30
N VAL A 16 6.03 -5.75 -14.41
CA VAL A 16 6.82 -4.51 -14.38
C VAL A 16 5.88 -3.32 -14.57
N THR A 17 5.62 -2.56 -13.50
CA THR A 17 4.83 -1.32 -13.55
C THR A 17 5.75 -0.11 -13.62
N THR A 18 5.75 0.59 -14.75
CA THR A 18 6.43 1.88 -14.90
C THR A 18 5.47 3.02 -14.57
N MET A 19 5.71 3.72 -13.46
CA MET A 19 4.95 4.90 -13.04
C MET A 19 5.79 6.17 -13.17
N LYS A 20 5.21 7.24 -13.69
CA LYS A 20 5.84 8.56 -13.81
C LYS A 20 5.91 9.20 -12.43
N ARG A 21 7.03 9.01 -11.72
CA ARG A 21 7.21 9.48 -10.33
C ARG A 21 7.51 10.99 -10.30
N GLN A 22 6.50 11.81 -10.03
CA GLN A 22 6.73 13.19 -9.57
C GLN A 22 6.91 13.10 -8.05
N SER A 23 8.15 13.19 -7.57
CA SER A 23 8.55 12.86 -6.19
C SER A 23 8.12 13.87 -5.11
N SER A 24 7.12 14.71 -5.37
CA SER A 24 6.68 15.72 -4.41
C SER A 24 5.37 15.28 -3.75
N MET A 25 5.46 14.97 -2.45
CA MET A 25 4.29 14.63 -1.64
C MET A 25 3.44 15.89 -1.42
N LEU A 26 2.23 15.92 -1.98
CA LEU A 26 1.36 17.10 -1.91
C LEU A 26 0.79 17.32 -0.51
N LYS A 27 0.36 16.24 0.16
CA LYS A 27 -0.28 16.27 1.50
C LYS A 27 -0.04 14.98 2.25
N VAL A 28 -0.04 15.07 3.58
CA VAL A 28 -0.01 13.93 4.52
C VAL A 28 -1.30 13.95 5.32
N PHE A 29 -1.90 12.78 5.49
CA PHE A 29 -3.06 12.59 6.37
C PHE A 29 -2.69 11.59 7.45
N THR A 30 -3.06 11.90 8.69
CA THR A 30 -2.90 11.00 9.84
C THR A 30 -4.27 10.51 10.26
N LEU A 31 -4.40 9.19 10.45
CA LEU A 31 -5.59 8.56 11.00
C LEU A 31 -5.26 8.11 12.42
N SER A 32 -6.01 8.62 13.40
CA SER A 32 -5.89 8.24 14.81
C SER A 32 -7.25 7.96 15.41
N SER A 33 -7.30 7.08 16.42
CA SER A 33 -8.51 6.86 17.21
C SER A 33 -8.55 7.87 18.37
N PRO A 34 -9.60 8.71 18.50
CA PRO A 34 -9.69 9.69 19.59
C PRO A 34 -9.79 9.06 20.99
N ASP A 35 -10.28 7.83 21.05
CA ASP A 35 -10.58 7.07 22.26
C ASP A 35 -9.65 5.86 22.46
N ASP A 36 -8.61 5.73 21.62
CA ASP A 36 -7.67 4.60 21.59
C ASP A 36 -8.35 3.21 21.46
N SER A 37 -9.59 3.18 20.95
CA SER A 37 -10.36 1.95 20.78
C SER A 37 -9.84 1.05 19.64
N TYR A 38 -9.00 1.58 18.77
CA TYR A 38 -8.49 0.90 17.59
C TYR A 38 -6.97 0.91 17.54
N ASP A 39 -6.39 -0.28 17.48
CA ASP A 39 -4.95 -0.47 17.28
C ASP A 39 -4.49 0.05 15.91
N GLU A 40 -3.19 0.36 15.82
CA GLU A 40 -2.53 0.78 14.58
C GLU A 40 -2.82 -0.16 13.39
N ASN A 41 -2.87 -1.48 13.63
CA ASN A 41 -3.20 -2.47 12.61
C ASN A 41 -4.64 -2.33 12.09
N PHE A 42 -5.59 -2.04 12.99
CA PHE A 42 -6.98 -1.84 12.59
C PHE A 42 -7.12 -0.55 11.78
N LEU A 43 -6.52 0.55 12.25
CA LEU A 43 -6.54 1.84 11.54
C LEU A 43 -5.87 1.74 10.16
N SER A 44 -4.75 1.02 10.06
CA SER A 44 -4.05 0.77 8.79
C SER A 44 -4.92 -0.02 7.81
N ASN A 45 -5.59 -1.07 8.29
CA ASN A 45 -6.51 -1.86 7.49
C ASN A 45 -7.73 -1.03 7.03
N TYR A 46 -8.32 -0.26 7.95
CA TYR A 46 -9.45 0.61 7.65
C TYR A 46 -9.10 1.66 6.60
N LEU A 47 -7.92 2.27 6.70
CA LEU A 47 -7.41 3.23 5.72
C LEU A 47 -7.25 2.58 4.34
N ASN A 48 -6.67 1.37 4.28
CA ASN A 48 -6.46 0.66 3.03
C ASN A 48 -7.76 0.23 2.34
N ILE A 49 -8.76 -0.24 3.10
CA ILE A 49 -10.01 -0.74 2.52
C ILE A 49 -10.96 0.42 2.18
N ASN A 50 -11.09 1.41 3.07
CA ASN A 50 -12.15 2.41 2.96
C ASN A 50 -11.67 3.76 2.40
N ILE A 51 -10.44 4.19 2.72
CA ILE A 51 -9.97 5.54 2.41
C ILE A 51 -9.16 5.55 1.11
N LYS A 52 -8.15 4.69 0.99
CA LYS A 52 -7.26 4.59 -0.18
C LYS A 52 -8.00 4.54 -1.53
N PRO A 53 -8.99 3.64 -1.76
CA PRO A 53 -9.68 3.59 -3.05
C PRO A 53 -10.56 4.82 -3.31
N ARG A 54 -11.02 5.52 -2.28
CA ARG A 54 -11.80 6.75 -2.45
C ARG A 54 -10.89 7.92 -2.86
N ILE A 55 -9.73 8.06 -2.22
CA ILE A 55 -8.76 9.11 -2.55
C ILE A 55 -8.18 8.90 -3.95
N GLN A 56 -7.86 7.66 -4.32
CA GLN A 56 -7.36 7.33 -5.66
C GLN A 56 -8.37 7.61 -6.80
N ARG A 57 -9.66 7.74 -6.49
CA ARG A 57 -10.70 8.07 -7.48
C ARG A 57 -10.93 9.57 -7.67
N ILE A 58 -10.34 10.42 -6.82
CA ILE A 58 -10.48 11.87 -6.95
C ILE A 58 -9.63 12.34 -8.13
N GLN A 59 -10.24 13.07 -9.05
CA GLN A 59 -9.55 13.61 -10.22
C GLN A 59 -8.39 14.53 -9.77
N GLY A 60 -7.18 14.22 -10.23
CA GLY A 60 -5.95 14.94 -9.84
C GLY A 60 -5.11 14.26 -8.77
N VAL A 61 -5.59 13.17 -8.16
CA VAL A 61 -4.76 12.32 -7.30
C VAL A 61 -3.94 11.38 -8.17
N GLY A 62 -2.61 11.55 -8.16
CA GLY A 62 -1.68 10.70 -8.90
C GLY A 62 -1.35 9.40 -8.15
N GLU A 63 -0.79 9.55 -6.95
CA GLU A 63 -0.37 8.43 -6.10
C GLU A 63 -0.80 8.68 -4.66
N PHE A 64 -1.34 7.65 -4.01
CA PHE A 64 -1.63 7.64 -2.58
C PHE A 64 -0.92 6.44 -1.96
N PHE A 65 0.02 6.70 -1.07
CA PHE A 65 0.74 5.67 -0.33
C PHE A 65 0.34 5.73 1.15
N ALA A 66 0.07 4.56 1.72
CA ALA A 66 -0.17 4.43 3.15
C ALA A 66 1.18 4.25 3.86
N LEU A 67 1.44 5.08 4.86
CA LEU A 67 2.56 4.92 5.80
C LEU A 67 2.07 4.05 6.96
N GLY A 68 2.12 2.72 6.79
CA GLY A 68 1.63 1.78 7.79
C GLY A 68 1.78 0.34 7.30
N GLY A 69 1.74 -0.61 8.23
CA GLY A 69 1.78 -2.03 7.90
C GLY A 69 0.46 -2.48 7.27
N ASP A 70 0.52 -3.12 6.10
CA ASP A 70 -0.65 -3.81 5.55
C ASP A 70 -1.04 -4.96 6.48
N TYR A 71 -2.33 -5.07 6.79
CA TYR A 71 -2.83 -6.19 7.57
C TYR A 71 -2.62 -7.48 6.77
N ALA A 72 -1.84 -8.39 7.36
CA ALA A 72 -1.60 -9.71 6.80
C ALA A 72 -2.00 -10.77 7.83
N MET A 73 -2.65 -11.83 7.37
CA MET A 73 -2.86 -13.02 8.17
C MET A 73 -1.50 -13.64 8.51
N ARG A 74 -1.10 -13.58 9.78
CA ARG A 74 0.16 -14.17 10.27
C ARG A 74 -0.13 -15.46 11.03
N ILE A 75 0.28 -16.59 10.45
CA ILE A 75 0.23 -17.90 11.11
C ILE A 75 1.56 -18.12 11.81
N TRP A 76 1.56 -18.12 13.14
CA TRP A 76 2.72 -18.45 13.96
C TRP A 76 2.63 -19.90 14.39
N MET A 77 3.42 -20.76 13.76
CA MET A 77 3.42 -22.19 14.04
C MET A 77 4.32 -22.46 15.25
N LYS A 78 3.77 -23.07 16.31
CA LYS A 78 4.56 -23.58 17.43
C LYS A 78 4.92 -25.05 17.17
N PRO A 79 6.21 -25.41 17.12
CA PRO A 79 6.66 -26.75 16.73
C PRO A 79 6.74 -27.75 17.90
N ASP A 80 5.90 -27.62 18.93
CA ASP A 80 5.92 -28.49 20.12
C ASP A 80 5.47 -29.93 19.79
#